data_AF-A0A251TXM1-F1
#
_entry.id   AF-A0A251TXM1-F1
#
_cell.length_a   1.000
_cell.length_b   1.000
_cell.length_c   1.000
_cell.angle_alpha   90.00
_cell.angle_beta   90.00
_cell.angle_gamma   90.00
#
_symmetry.space_group_name_H-M   'P 1'
#
loop_
_entity.id
_entity.type
_entity.pdbx_description
1 polymer ?
#
loop_
_entity_poly.entity_id
_entity_poly.type
_entity_poly.pdbx_seq_one_letter_code
_entity_poly.pdbx_strand_id
1 'polypeptide(L)'
;MEEKTSPYIGLRLFTVAVIVMLLSAGHQQVTGSQITCDPVQLSWCLQSIVSYLPPTEECCQKLKAQEPCLCQETSDPTFGGYLLLPGAQPVCAASLIRRHVNMRSI
;
A
#
# COMPACT_ATOMS: atom_id res chain seq x y z
N MET A 1 12.89 40.86 43.40
CA MET A 1 13.57 40.47 42.14
C MET A 1 12.53 39.73 41.33
N GLU A 2 12.03 40.37 40.27
CA GLU A 2 11.11 39.72 39.31
C GLU A 2 11.86 38.60 38.61
N GLU A 3 11.63 37.36 39.03
CA GLU A 3 12.06 36.21 38.25
C GLU A 3 10.98 35.94 37.20
N LYS A 4 11.20 36.53 36.01
CA LYS A 4 10.39 36.30 34.81
C LYS A 4 10.12 34.81 34.67
N THR A 5 8.89 34.39 34.96
CA THR A 5 8.34 33.12 34.46
C THR A 5 8.56 33.14 32.95
N SER A 6 9.59 32.39 32.57
CA SER A 6 10.21 32.42 31.27
C SER A 6 9.15 32.05 30.24
N PRO A 7 8.73 32.95 29.31
CA PRO A 7 7.67 32.67 28.32
C PRO A 7 8.01 31.47 27.43
N TYR A 8 9.29 31.09 27.41
CA TYR A 8 9.86 29.92 26.77
C TYR A 8 9.31 28.61 27.35
N ILE A 9 8.92 28.54 28.63
CA ILE A 9 8.38 27.32 29.24
C ILE A 9 7.00 27.00 28.63
N GLY A 10 6.13 28.00 28.50
CA GLY A 10 4.85 27.86 27.83
C GLY A 10 4.99 27.53 26.34
N LEU A 11 5.93 28.18 25.66
CA LEU A 11 6.23 27.91 24.25
C LEU A 11 6.74 26.48 24.03
N ARG A 12 7.61 25.98 24.92
CA ARG A 12 8.13 24.61 24.88
C ARG A 12 7.02 23.58 25.06
N LEU A 13 6.14 23.79 26.03
CA LEU A 13 4.99 22.91 26.25
C LEU A 13 4.05 22.89 25.03
N PHE A 14 3.82 24.05 24.41
CA PHE A 14 2.98 24.14 23.21
C PHE A 14 3.59 23.40 22.02
N THR A 15 4.89 23.56 21.77
CA THR A 15 5.59 22.81 20.71
C THR A 15 5.55 21.30 20.91
N VAL A 16 5.72 20.82 22.15
CA VAL A 16 5.65 19.38 22.46
C VAL A 16 4.23 18.86 22.22
N ALA A 17 3.20 19.61 22.64
CA ALA A 17 1.80 19.24 22.41
C ALA A 17 1.45 19.13 20.92
N VAL A 18 1.91 20.09 20.09
CA VAL A 18 1.69 20.08 18.63
C VAL A 18 2.40 18.89 17.98
N ILE A 19 3.64 18.58 18.37
CA ILE A 19 4.38 17.42 17.84
C ILE A 19 3.66 16.11 18.21
N VAL A 20 3.20 15.95 19.44
CA VAL A 20 2.44 14.77 19.90
C VAL A 20 1.12 14.63 19.13
N MET A 21 0.42 15.74 18.87
CA MET A 21 -0.83 15.75 18.10
C MET A 21 -0.61 15.39 16.61
N LEU A 22 0.49 15.86 16.01
CA LEU A 22 0.88 15.50 14.64
C LEU A 22 1.28 14.02 14.52
N LEU A 23 2.00 13.48 15.52
CA LEU A 23 2.39 12.07 15.56
C LEU A 23 1.18 11.13 15.73
N SER A 24 0.14 11.56 16.43
CA SER A 24 -1.09 10.77 16.61
C SER A 24 -2.03 10.81 15.39
N ALA A 25 -2.00 11.88 14.58
CA ALA A 25 -2.72 11.94 13.31
C ALA A 25 -2.07 11.11 12.18
N GLY A 26 -0.77 10.81 12.27
CA GLY A 26 -0.04 9.97 11.31
C GLY A 26 -0.23 8.47 11.49
N HIS A 27 -0.96 8.05 12.53
CA HIS A 27 -1.19 6.64 12.85
C HIS A 27 -2.53 6.16 12.27
N GLN A 28 -2.76 6.39 10.98
CA GLN A 28 -3.73 5.59 10.21
C GLN A 28 -3.13 4.19 10.04
N GLN A 29 -2.95 3.47 11.15
CA GLN A 29 -2.81 2.04 11.10
C GLN A 29 -4.16 1.53 10.67
N VAL A 30 -4.19 1.05 9.41
CA VAL A 30 -5.27 0.28 8.85
C VAL A 30 -5.59 -0.82 9.87
N THR A 31 -6.62 -0.58 10.68
CA THR A 31 -7.24 -1.57 11.54
C THR A 31 -7.98 -2.53 10.62
N GLY A 32 -7.24 -3.48 10.06
CA GLY A 32 -7.76 -4.46 9.13
C GLY A 32 -6.90 -5.71 9.18
N SER A 33 -7.37 -6.71 9.92
CA SER A 33 -7.05 -8.13 9.75
C SER A 33 -5.72 -8.42 9.03
N GLN A 34 -4.56 -8.32 9.72
CA GLN A 34 -3.25 -8.83 9.27
C GLN A 34 -3.16 -9.07 7.75
N ILE A 35 -3.29 -8.00 6.95
CA ILE A 35 -3.19 -8.13 5.50
C ILE A 35 -1.72 -8.43 5.23
N THR A 36 -1.44 -9.69 4.93
CA THR A 36 -0.09 -10.11 4.54
C THR A 36 0.15 -9.59 3.13
N CYS A 37 0.85 -8.46 3.02
CA CYS A 37 1.40 -8.00 1.76
C CYS A 37 2.65 -8.85 1.47
N ASP A 38 2.47 -9.91 0.69
CA ASP A 38 3.53 -10.84 0.29
C ASP A 38 3.63 -10.88 -1.25
N PRO A 39 4.73 -10.36 -1.82
CA PRO A 39 4.92 -10.33 -3.27
C PRO A 39 4.89 -11.69 -3.94
N VAL A 40 5.31 -12.72 -3.20
CA VAL A 40 5.38 -14.09 -3.71
C VAL A 40 3.99 -14.62 -4.05
N GLN A 41 2.91 -14.12 -3.44
CA GLN A 41 1.54 -14.51 -3.81
C GLN A 41 1.18 -14.12 -5.26
N LEU A 42 1.91 -13.21 -5.92
CA LEU A 42 1.67 -12.90 -7.33
C LEU A 42 2.12 -14.01 -8.27
N SER A 43 2.96 -14.94 -7.81
CA SER A 43 3.38 -16.13 -8.57
C SER A 43 2.19 -16.95 -9.08
N TRP A 44 1.08 -16.99 -8.33
CA TRP A 44 -0.15 -17.66 -8.75
C TRP A 44 -0.80 -17.05 -10.00
N CYS A 45 -0.55 -15.76 -10.24
CA CYS A 45 -1.08 -15.02 -11.39
C CYS A 45 -0.11 -14.96 -12.57
N LEU A 46 1.17 -15.33 -12.39
CA LEU A 46 2.22 -15.15 -13.40
C LEU A 46 1.88 -15.84 -14.74
N GLN A 47 1.35 -17.07 -14.70
CA GLN A 47 0.96 -17.78 -15.92
C GLN A 47 -0.15 -17.07 -16.69
N SER A 48 -1.16 -16.56 -15.99
CA SER A 48 -2.27 -15.80 -16.60
C SER A 48 -1.79 -14.46 -17.15
N ILE A 49 -0.88 -13.78 -16.47
CA ILE A 49 -0.28 -12.51 -16.90
C ILE A 49 0.57 -12.72 -18.16
N VAL A 50 1.50 -13.67 -18.16
CA VAL A 50 2.46 -13.85 -19.26
C VAL A 50 1.81 -14.50 -20.49
N SER A 51 0.89 -15.45 -20.28
CA SER A 51 0.27 -16.21 -21.36
C SER A 51 -1.10 -15.70 -21.79
N TYR A 52 -1.59 -14.59 -21.19
CA TYR A 52 -2.93 -14.03 -21.45
C TYR A 52 -4.07 -15.04 -21.25
N LEU A 53 -3.88 -15.98 -20.31
CA LEU A 53 -4.86 -16.99 -19.97
C LEU A 53 -5.82 -16.48 -18.89
N PRO A 54 -7.04 -17.04 -18.80
CA PRO A 54 -7.93 -16.73 -17.68
C PRO A 54 -7.24 -17.00 -16.33
N PRO A 55 -7.45 -16.15 -15.31
CA PRO A 55 -6.87 -16.36 -13.98
C PRO A 55 -7.51 -17.55 -13.27
N THR A 56 -6.70 -18.23 -12.47
CA THR A 56 -7.19 -19.26 -11.55
C THR A 56 -7.94 -18.62 -10.38
N GLU A 57 -8.80 -19.41 -9.72
CA GLU A 57 -9.50 -18.96 -8.52
C GLU A 57 -8.52 -18.53 -7.42
N GLU A 58 -7.43 -19.27 -7.24
CA GLU A 58 -6.36 -18.98 -6.27
C GLU A 58 -5.71 -17.62 -6.56
N CYS A 59 -5.36 -17.34 -7.83
CA CYS A 59 -4.83 -16.04 -8.24
C CYS A 59 -5.81 -14.92 -7.86
N CYS A 60 -7.10 -15.05 -8.20
CA CYS A 60 -8.10 -14.03 -7.88
C CYS A 60 -8.27 -13.82 -6.36
N GLN A 61 -8.32 -14.90 -5.58
CA GLN A 61 -8.44 -14.81 -4.12
C GLN A 61 -7.25 -14.12 -3.48
N LYS A 62 -6.02 -14.50 -3.86
CA LYS A 62 -4.78 -13.94 -3.31
C LYS A 62 -4.54 -12.50 -3.74
N LEU A 63 -4.86 -12.16 -4.98
CA LEU A 63 -4.74 -10.80 -5.49
C LEU A 63 -5.74 -9.87 -4.77
N LYS A 64 -6.98 -10.32 -4.59
CA LYS A 64 -8.02 -9.55 -3.91
C LYS A 64 -7.74 -9.35 -2.42
N ALA A 65 -7.18 -10.37 -1.75
CA ALA A 65 -6.79 -10.26 -0.34
C ALA A 65 -5.73 -9.17 -0.09
N GLN A 66 -4.94 -8.84 -1.11
CA GLN A 66 -3.84 -7.88 -1.03
C GLN A 66 -4.09 -6.58 -1.79
N GLU A 67 -5.35 -6.33 -2.20
CA GLU A 67 -5.77 -5.10 -2.85
C GLU A 67 -5.17 -3.81 -2.22
N PRO A 68 -5.17 -3.62 -0.89
CA PRO A 68 -4.64 -2.40 -0.29
C PRO A 68 -3.11 -2.23 -0.41
N CYS A 69 -2.36 -3.30 -0.69
CA CYS A 69 -0.89 -3.26 -0.81
C CYS A 69 -0.38 -3.32 -2.25
N LEU A 70 -1.25 -3.48 -3.25
CA LEU A 70 -0.84 -3.70 -4.65
C LEU A 70 0.07 -2.60 -5.22
N CYS A 71 -0.07 -1.35 -4.76
CA CYS A 71 0.83 -0.28 -5.18
C CYS A 71 2.25 -0.49 -4.63
N GLN A 72 2.37 -0.92 -3.37
CA GLN A 72 3.67 -1.23 -2.76
C GLN A 72 4.32 -2.43 -3.49
N GLU A 73 3.50 -3.39 -3.87
CA GLU A 73 3.90 -4.59 -4.58
C GLU A 73 4.52 -4.31 -5.96
N THR A 74 4.07 -3.26 -6.66
CA THR A 74 4.72 -2.84 -7.92
C THR A 74 6.18 -2.38 -7.75
N SER A 75 6.60 -2.07 -6.53
CA SER A 75 7.98 -1.69 -6.22
C SER A 75 8.88 -2.89 -5.95
N ASP A 76 8.33 -4.11 -5.83
CA ASP A 76 9.13 -5.32 -5.66
C ASP A 76 9.95 -5.61 -6.93
N PRO A 77 11.28 -5.80 -6.84
CA PRO A 77 12.13 -6.00 -8.01
C PRO A 77 11.91 -7.36 -8.70
N THR A 78 11.27 -8.32 -8.04
CA THR A 78 11.06 -9.68 -8.55
C THR A 78 9.68 -9.80 -9.19
N PHE A 79 8.63 -9.40 -8.48
CA PHE A 79 7.23 -9.62 -8.86
C PHE A 79 6.54 -8.35 -9.37
N GLY A 80 6.98 -7.17 -8.93
CA GLY A 80 6.35 -5.90 -9.27
C GLY A 80 6.32 -5.61 -10.78
N GLY A 81 7.35 -6.05 -11.51
CA GLY A 81 7.39 -5.94 -12.97
C GLY A 81 6.24 -6.65 -13.68
N TYR A 82 5.76 -7.78 -13.16
CA TYR A 82 4.65 -8.53 -13.76
C TYR A 82 3.32 -7.78 -13.65
N LEU A 83 3.12 -6.98 -12.61
CA LEU A 83 1.94 -6.12 -12.49
C LEU A 83 1.94 -5.01 -13.56
N LEU A 84 3.10 -4.60 -14.06
CA LEU A 84 3.21 -3.57 -15.08
C LEU A 84 3.01 -4.11 -16.51
N LEU A 85 2.96 -5.43 -16.69
CA LEU A 85 2.71 -6.03 -17.99
C LEU A 85 1.26 -5.83 -18.45
N PRO A 86 1.00 -5.69 -19.76
CA PRO A 86 -0.36 -5.57 -20.29
C PRO A 86 -1.26 -6.77 -19.95
N GLY A 87 -0.68 -7.96 -19.74
CA GLY A 87 -1.40 -9.15 -19.30
C GLY A 87 -1.93 -9.09 -17.85
N ALA A 88 -1.48 -8.15 -17.03
CA ALA A 88 -2.03 -7.95 -15.68
C ALA A 88 -3.42 -7.30 -15.70
N GLN A 89 -3.73 -6.50 -16.72
CA GLN A 89 -5.02 -5.81 -16.85
C GLN A 89 -6.24 -6.77 -16.83
N PRO A 90 -6.29 -7.85 -17.63
CA PRO A 90 -7.40 -8.79 -17.57
C PRO A 90 -7.48 -9.53 -16.23
N VAL A 91 -6.34 -9.82 -15.60
CA VAL A 91 -6.29 -10.48 -14.29
C VAL A 91 -6.89 -9.58 -13.20
N CYS A 92 -6.48 -8.31 -13.14
CA CYS A 92 -7.06 -7.33 -12.20
C CYS A 92 -8.56 -7.14 -12.42
N ALA A 93 -8.99 -7.06 -13.69
CA ALA A 93 -10.41 -6.92 -14.04
C ALA A 93 -11.25 -8.11 -13.57
N ALA A 94 -10.75 -9.34 -13.73
CA ALA A 94 -11.41 -10.55 -13.25
C ALA A 94 -11.53 -10.61 -11.72
N SER A 95 -10.55 -10.05 -11.00
CA SER A 95 -10.55 -9.98 -9.53
C SER A 95 -11.39 -8.84 -8.93
N LEU A 96 -12.04 -8.01 -9.75
CA LEU A 96 -12.81 -6.81 -9.36
C LEU A 96 -12.00 -5.74 -8.61
N ILE A 97 -10.69 -5.72 -8.81
CA ILE A 97 -9.79 -4.75 -8.19
C ILE A 97 -9.83 -3.45 -8.99
N ARG A 98 -10.02 -2.31 -8.31
CA ARG A 98 -9.97 -1.01 -8.99
C ARG A 98 -8.57 -0.80 -9.56
N ARG A 99 -8.51 -0.56 -10.88
CA ARG A 99 -7.27 -0.36 -11.63
C ARG A 99 -6.49 0.87 -11.12
N HIS A 100 -5.59 0.67 -10.17
CA HIS A 100 -4.40 1.51 -10.01
C HIS A 100 -3.16 0.89 -10.67
N VAL A 101 -3.28 -0.36 -11.12
CA VAL A 101 -2.27 -1.09 -11.90
C VAL A 101 -2.41 -0.70 -13.38
N ASN A 102 -2.08 0.56 -13.68
CA ASN A 102 -1.82 1.05 -15.02
C ASN A 102 -1.03 2.36 -14.93
N MET A 103 0.27 2.24 -14.69
CA MET A 103 1.22 3.36 -14.81
C MET A 103 2.32 3.01 -15.81
N ARG A 104 1.94 2.81 -17.08
CA ARG A 104 2.61 3.49 -18.21
C ARG A 104 1.87 3.24 -19.51
N SER A 105 1.08 4.23 -19.90
CA SER A 105 1.11 4.71 -21.28
C SER A 105 2.52 5.26 -21.52
N ILE A 106 3.36 4.52 -22.24
CA ILE A 106 4.48 5.07 -23.00
C ILE A 106 4.34 4.59 -24.44
#